data_AF-A0A6L5K5Y1-F1
#
_entry.id   AF-A0A6L5K5Y1-F1
#
_cell.length_a   1.000
_cell.length_b   1.000
_cell.length_c   1.000
_cell.angle_alpha   90.00
_cell.angle_beta   90.00
_cell.angle_gamma   90.00
#
_symmetry.space_group_name_H-M   'P 1'
#
loop_
_entity.id
_entity.type
_entity.pdbx_description
1 polymer ?
#
loop_
_entity_poly.entity_id
_entity_poly.type
_entity_poly.pdbx_seq_one_letter_code
_entity_poly.pdbx_strand_id
1 'polypeptide(L)' 'MKKPNFKVTLDAVGSFVWEHCDGKNTVKEVAQSLKEEFGKSAEPLYDRLALFFQSLEENRFISFKSL' A
#
# COMPACT_ATOMS: atom_id res chain seq x y z
N MET A 1 22.67 -20.58 -2.59
CA MET A 1 21.75 -19.44 -2.71
C MET A 1 21.93 -18.53 -1.50
N LYS A 2 22.30 -17.27 -1.71
CA LYS A 2 22.54 -16.31 -0.62
C LYS A 2 21.24 -15.57 -0.30
N LYS A 3 20.62 -15.93 0.83
CA LYS A 3 19.44 -15.31 1.49
C LYS A 3 18.08 -15.42 0.76
N PRO A 4 17.23 -16.40 1.12
CA PRO A 4 15.88 -16.55 0.55
C PRO A 4 14.87 -15.52 1.08
N ASN A 5 15.19 -14.81 2.17
CA ASN A 5 14.29 -13.88 2.84
C ASN A 5 14.94 -12.49 2.93
N PHE A 6 14.12 -11.45 2.73
CA PHE A 6 14.49 -10.05 2.95
C PHE A 6 13.43 -9.41 3.85
N LYS A 7 13.80 -8.32 4.54
CA LYS A 7 12.92 -7.59 5.44
C LYS A 7 12.62 -6.22 4.85
N VAL A 8 11.35 -5.84 4.85
CA VAL A 8 10.88 -4.51 4.48
C VAL A 8 10.43 -3.81 5.76
N THR A 9 10.77 -2.54 5.89
CA THR A 9 10.29 -1.68 6.97
C THR A 9 9.31 -0.69 6.36
N LEU A 10 8.11 -0.63 6.92
CA LEU A 10 7.07 0.31 6.53
C LEU A 10 6.84 1.31 7.67
N ASP A 11 6.46 2.53 7.32
CA ASP A 11 5.95 3.50 8.28
C ASP A 11 4.49 3.18 8.65
N ALA A 12 3.87 4.00 9.50
CA ALA A 12 2.50 3.74 9.95
C ALA A 12 1.49 3.71 8.79
N VAL A 13 1.63 4.63 7.84
CA VAL A 13 0.76 4.72 6.65
C VAL A 13 0.98 3.54 5.73
N GLY A 14 2.23 3.21 5.39
CA GLY A 14 2.56 2.08 4.53
C GLY A 14 2.13 0.74 5.14
N SER A 15 2.28 0.58 6.46
CA SER A 15 1.82 -0.62 7.17
C SER A 15 0.30 -0.75 7.10
N PHE A 16 -0.43 0.34 7.34
CA PHE A 16 -1.89 0.36 7.22
C PHE A 16 -2.35 -0.03 5.81
N VAL A 17 -1.76 0.58 4.78
CA VAL A 17 -2.10 0.27 3.38
C VAL A 17 -1.78 -1.19 3.05
N TRP A 18 -0.62 -1.68 3.49
CA TRP A 18 -0.21 -3.07 3.29
C TRP A 18 -1.21 -4.06 3.89
N GLU A 19 -1.71 -3.81 5.10
CA GLU A 19 -2.71 -4.64 5.74
C GLU A 19 -4.06 -4.66 5.00
N HIS A 20 -4.36 -3.61 4.23
CA HIS A 20 -5.56 -3.53 3.40
C HIS A 20 -5.38 -4.13 1.99
N CYS A 21 -4.18 -4.55 1.61
CA CYS A 21 -3.88 -5.27 0.36
C CYS A 21 -4.30 -6.76 0.43
N ASP A 22 -5.57 -7.03 0.69
CA ASP A 22 -6.12 -8.38 0.91
C ASP A 22 -6.70 -9.03 -0.36
N GLY A 23 -6.65 -8.33 -1.48
CA GLY A 23 -7.21 -8.75 -2.76
C GLY A 23 -8.74 -8.71 -2.82
N LYS A 24 -9.40 -8.02 -1.87
CA LYS A 24 -10.83 -7.70 -1.84
C LYS A 24 -11.08 -6.19 -1.89
N ASN A 25 -10.26 -5.41 -1.20
CA ASN A 25 -10.36 -3.95 -1.23
C ASN A 25 -9.83 -3.38 -2.54
N THR A 26 -10.55 -2.42 -3.09
CA THR A 26 -10.12 -1.56 -4.19
C THR A 26 -9.20 -0.46 -3.69
N VAL A 27 -8.36 0.10 -4.58
CA VAL A 27 -7.50 1.25 -4.26
C VAL A 27 -8.30 2.42 -3.67
N LYS A 28 -9.53 2.63 -4.16
CA LYS A 28 -10.43 3.67 -3.67
C LYS A 28 -10.89 3.41 -2.22
N GLU A 29 -11.25 2.18 -1.89
CA GLU A 29 -11.64 1.81 -0.52
C GLU A 29 -10.47 1.97 0.44
N VAL A 30 -9.26 1.52 0.05
CA VAL A 30 -8.05 1.73 0.85
C VAL A 30 -7.78 3.22 1.05
N ALA A 31 -7.95 4.06 0.03
CA ALA A 31 -7.78 5.49 0.16
C ALA A 31 -8.77 6.11 1.16
N GLN A 32 -10.02 5.68 1.12
CA GLN A 32 -11.04 6.17 2.04
C GLN A 32 -10.73 5.77 3.49
N SER A 33 -10.39 4.50 3.73
CA SER A 33 -9.99 4.02 5.06
C SER A 33 -8.74 4.72 5.57
N LEU A 34 -7.75 4.97 4.71
CA LEU A 34 -6.54 5.70 5.08
C LEU A 34 -6.85 7.15 5.47
N LYS A 35 -7.76 7.81 4.75
CA LYS A 35 -8.22 9.17 5.08
C LYS A 35 -8.97 9.23 6.40
N GLU A 36 -9.79 8.22 6.68
CA GLU A 36 -10.54 8.10 7.94
C GLU A 36 -9.59 7.93 9.13
N GLU A 37 -8.55 7.10 9.00
CA GLU A 37 -7.58 6.83 10.06
C GLU A 37 -6.59 7.99 10.28
N PHE A 38 -6.01 8.54 9.19
CA PHE A 38 -4.88 9.46 9.27
C PHE A 38 -5.24 10.93 8.94
N GLY A 39 -6.45 11.19 8.44
CA GLY A 39 -6.93 12.55 8.15
C GLY A 39 -5.97 13.36 7.29
N LYS A 40 -5.67 14.58 7.72
CA LYS A 40 -4.76 15.50 6.99
C LYS A 40 -3.33 14.98 6.86
N SER A 41 -2.88 14.09 7.75
CA SER A 41 -1.51 13.54 7.68
C SER A 41 -1.33 12.57 6.51
N ALA A 42 -2.43 12.07 5.95
CA ALA A 42 -2.43 11.26 4.74
C ALA A 42 -2.29 12.09 3.45
N GLU A 43 -2.44 13.42 3.49
CA GLU A 43 -2.40 14.25 2.29
C GLU A 43 -0.95 14.45 1.77
N PRO A 44 -0.73 14.49 0.44
CA PRO A 44 -1.70 14.23 -0.63
C PRO A 44 -2.02 12.73 -0.76
N LEU A 45 -3.30 12.38 -0.58
CA LEU A 45 -3.75 11.00 -0.35
C LEU A 45 -3.53 10.08 -1.56
N TYR A 46 -4.09 10.45 -2.71
CA TYR A 46 -4.06 9.62 -3.90
C TYR A 46 -2.67 9.54 -4.52
N ASP A 47 -1.91 10.63 -4.52
CA ASP A 47 -0.55 10.65 -5.04
C ASP A 47 0.38 9.75 -4.22
N ARG A 48 0.28 9.82 -2.88
CA ARG A 48 1.05 8.94 -1.98
C ARG A 48 0.68 7.47 -2.19
N LEU A 49 -0.62 7.16 -2.30
CA LEU A 49 -1.08 5.81 -2.53
C LEU A 49 -0.61 5.27 -3.87
N ALA A 50 -0.71 6.05 -4.94
CA ALA A 50 -0.25 5.66 -6.27
C ALA A 50 1.23 5.29 -6.26
N LEU A 51 2.09 6.14 -5.67
CA LEU A 51 3.53 5.87 -5.57
C LEU A 51 3.83 4.64 -4.72
N PHE A 52 3.12 4.46 -3.61
CA PHE A 52 3.34 3.31 -2.75
C PHE A 52 2.92 2.01 -3.43
N PHE A 53 1.73 1.97 -4.02
CA PHE A 53 1.24 0.82 -4.78
C PHE A 53 2.13 0.47 -5.97
N GLN A 54 2.62 1.47 -6.71
CA GLN A 54 3.58 1.26 -7.79
C GLN A 54 4.86 0.59 -7.27
N SER A 55 5.43 1.09 -6.18
CA SER A 55 6.61 0.47 -5.55
C SER A 55 6.37 -0.98 -5.12
N LEU A 56 5.20 -1.27 -4.53
CA LEU A 56 4.82 -2.64 -4.14
C LEU A 56 4.70 -3.56 -5.36
N GLU A 57 4.11 -3.08 -6.46
CA GLU A 57 3.96 -3.86 -7.70
C GLU A 57 5.31 -4.09 -8.39
N GLU A 58 6.16 -3.07 -8.52
CA GLU A 58 7.50 -3.18 -9.13
C GLU A 58 8.38 -4.18 -8.38
N ASN A 59 8.25 -4.22 -7.04
CA ASN A 59 8.93 -5.20 -6.20
C ASN A 59 8.21 -6.57 -6.17
N ARG A 60 7.11 -6.73 -6.91
CA ARG A 60 6.27 -7.94 -7.01
C ARG A 60 5.71 -8.40 -5.66
N PHE A 61 5.46 -7.46 -4.74
CA PHE A 61 4.85 -7.76 -3.46
C PHE A 61 3.33 -7.88 -3.57
N ILE A 62 2.73 -7.14 -4.50
CA ILE A 62 1.30 -7.20 -4.80
C ILE A 62 1.08 -7.38 -6.31
N SER A 63 -0.15 -7.69 -6.68
CA SER A 63 -0.63 -7.62 -8.06
C SER A 63 -2.07 -7.10 -8.06
N PHE A 64 -2.44 -6.38 -9.12
CA PHE A 64 -3.81 -5.93 -9.31
C PHE A 64 -4.62 -7.03 -9.98
N LYS A 65 -5.75 -7.39 -9.36
CA LYS A 65 -6.75 -8.22 -10.03
C LYS A 65 -7.50 -7.31 -11.00
N SER A 66 -7.37 -7.59 -12.29
CA SER A 66 -7.89 -6.82 -13.43
C SER A 66 -7.39 -5.37 -13.54
N LEU A 67 -6.46 -5.18 -14.47
CA LEU A 67 -6.43 -3.98 -15.33
C LEU A 67 -7.14 -4.32 -16.64
#